data_AF-A0A0E3MEZ9-F1
#
_entry.id   AF-A0A0E3MEZ9-F1
#
_cell.length_a   1.000
_cell.length_b   1.000
_cell.length_c   1.000
_cell.angle_alpha   90.00
_cell.angle_beta   90.00
_cell.angle_gamma   90.00
#
_symmetry.space_group_name_H-M   'P 1'
#
loop_
_entity.id
_entity.type
_entity.pdbx_description
1 polymer ?
#
loop_
_entity_poly.entity_id
_entity_poly.type
_entity_poly.pdbx_seq_one_letter_code
_entity_poly.pdbx_strand_id
1 'polypeptide(L)'
;MNRLQQLLKEALDEIEIYGSWVSLYYILKLLAESNVEKLCKEQEVAYHMTVDSLTLFTIYKYGGGIDKTRLFVLSFLLYDYLSRYYNIQNPIFSIKWNKRYFVYSPRIDSRLHTLSKKSLILKKERLYYLNQLGRSEAESINIREKDNAKVDSIVTNLKSLKKVKDIRIFVRRHLLGNDK
;
A
#
# COMPACT_ATOMS: atom_id res chain seq x y z
N MET A 1 -20.93 -7.75 10.96
CA MET A 1 -20.98 -6.93 9.73
C MET A 1 -20.70 -7.84 8.55
N ASN A 2 -21.35 -7.67 7.39
CA ASN A 2 -21.00 -8.44 6.19
C ASN A 2 -19.93 -7.71 5.35
N ARG A 3 -19.39 -8.38 4.32
CA ARG A 3 -18.31 -7.81 3.50
C ARG A 3 -18.71 -6.52 2.79
N LEU A 4 -19.95 -6.44 2.29
CA LEU A 4 -20.47 -5.22 1.68
C LEU A 4 -20.47 -4.03 2.66
N GLN A 5 -21.02 -4.22 3.86
CA GLN A 5 -21.05 -3.20 4.90
C GLN A 5 -19.64 -2.76 5.32
N GLN A 6 -18.69 -3.70 5.43
CA GLN A 6 -17.29 -3.37 5.73
C GLN A 6 -16.70 -2.45 4.66
N LEU A 7 -16.88 -2.78 3.38
CA LEU A 7 -16.35 -1.99 2.25
C LEU A 7 -17.02 -0.62 2.14
N LEU A 8 -18.33 -0.52 2.40
CA LEU A 8 -19.03 0.77 2.46
C LEU A 8 -18.52 1.64 3.60
N LYS A 9 -18.28 1.06 4.78
CA LYS A 9 -17.68 1.77 5.91
C LYS A 9 -16.26 2.24 5.57
N GLU A 10 -15.44 1.38 4.97
CA GLU A 10 -14.11 1.79 4.50
C GLU A 10 -14.19 2.95 3.51
N ALA A 11 -15.20 2.96 2.62
CA ALA A 11 -15.41 4.04 1.67
C ALA A 11 -15.71 5.37 2.39
N LEU A 12 -16.61 5.35 3.37
CA LEU A 12 -16.94 6.53 4.20
C LEU A 12 -15.71 7.04 4.96
N ASP A 13 -14.95 6.13 5.58
CA ASP A 13 -13.71 6.46 6.31
C ASP A 13 -12.70 7.17 5.39
N GLU A 14 -12.59 6.79 4.10
CA GLU A 14 -11.72 7.47 3.14
C GLU A 14 -12.01 8.96 3.01
N ILE A 15 -13.26 9.40 3.19
CA ILE A 15 -13.62 10.82 3.21
C ILE A 15 -13.52 11.40 4.60
N GLU A 16 -14.20 10.81 5.58
CA GLU A 16 -14.37 11.40 6.90
C GLU A 16 -13.05 11.50 7.68
N ILE A 17 -12.19 10.49 7.53
CA ILE A 17 -10.93 10.40 8.26
C ILE A 17 -9.75 10.87 7.39
N TYR A 18 -9.77 10.54 6.10
CA TYR A 18 -8.62 10.73 5.21
C TYR A 18 -8.83 11.81 4.14
N GLY A 19 -10.02 12.38 4.00
CA GLY A 19 -10.32 13.48 3.07
C GLY A 19 -10.19 13.13 1.58
N SER A 20 -10.32 11.86 1.20
CA SER A 20 -10.06 11.36 -0.16
C SER A 20 -11.32 10.92 -0.88
N TRP A 21 -11.91 11.86 -1.63
CA TRP A 21 -12.99 11.57 -2.59
C TRP A 21 -12.57 10.59 -3.68
N VAL A 22 -11.30 10.64 -4.10
CA VAL A 22 -10.76 9.75 -5.13
C VAL A 22 -10.72 8.30 -4.62
N SER A 23 -10.26 8.10 -3.38
CA SER A 23 -10.26 6.77 -2.75
C SER A 23 -11.69 6.23 -2.58
N LEU A 24 -12.62 7.05 -2.06
CA LEU A 24 -14.04 6.70 -1.98
C LEU A 24 -14.55 6.21 -3.34
N TYR A 25 -14.37 7.04 -4.38
CA TYR A 25 -14.87 6.74 -5.72
C TYR A 25 -14.40 5.37 -6.21
N TYR A 26 -13.12 5.03 -6.03
CA TYR A 26 -12.62 3.73 -6.48
C TYR A 26 -13.13 2.55 -5.65
N ILE A 27 -13.39 2.73 -4.34
CA ILE A 27 -14.03 1.69 -3.52
C ILE A 27 -15.47 1.47 -3.99
N LEU A 28 -16.24 2.56 -4.17
CA LEU A 28 -17.62 2.47 -4.65
C LEU A 28 -17.70 1.89 -6.06
N LYS A 29 -16.77 2.26 -6.94
CA LYS A 29 -16.66 1.68 -8.29
C LYS A 29 -16.43 0.17 -8.20
N LEU A 30 -15.50 -0.28 -7.35
CA LEU A 30 -15.24 -1.70 -7.14
C LEU A 30 -16.49 -2.43 -6.62
N LEU A 31 -17.25 -1.81 -5.72
CA LEU A 31 -18.53 -2.36 -5.24
C LEU A 31 -19.57 -2.47 -6.35
N ALA A 32 -19.72 -1.42 -7.18
CA ALA A 32 -20.66 -1.39 -8.29
C ALA A 32 -20.33 -2.42 -9.39
N GLU A 33 -19.04 -2.71 -9.60
CA GLU A 33 -18.56 -3.70 -10.56
C GLU A 33 -18.51 -5.13 -9.97
N SER A 34 -18.82 -5.31 -8.69
CA SER A 34 -18.81 -6.59 -7.99
C SER A 34 -20.18 -7.28 -7.96
N ASN A 35 -20.19 -8.60 -7.70
CA ASN A 35 -21.43 -9.32 -7.40
C ASN A 35 -21.91 -8.97 -5.97
N VAL A 36 -22.78 -7.98 -5.87
CA VAL A 36 -23.30 -7.44 -4.59
C VAL A 36 -23.97 -8.51 -3.74
N GLU A 37 -24.76 -9.41 -4.35
CA GLU A 37 -25.43 -10.50 -3.62
C GLU A 37 -24.43 -11.43 -2.95
N LYS A 38 -23.30 -11.70 -3.62
CA LYS A 38 -22.22 -12.49 -3.05
C LYS A 38 -21.59 -11.78 -1.84
N LEU A 39 -21.29 -10.48 -1.99
CA LEU A 39 -20.70 -9.67 -0.90
C LEU A 39 -21.61 -9.56 0.33
N CYS A 40 -22.93 -9.61 0.15
CA CYS A 40 -23.89 -9.64 1.26
C CYS A 40 -23.83 -10.94 2.08
N LYS A 41 -23.46 -12.06 1.45
CA LYS A 41 -23.36 -13.40 2.07
C LYS A 41 -21.97 -13.67 2.64
N GLU A 42 -20.94 -12.96 2.17
CA GLU A 42 -19.58 -13.05 2.68
C GLU A 42 -19.44 -12.35 4.05
N GLN A 43 -18.67 -12.97 4.95
CA GLN A 43 -18.35 -12.38 6.25
C GLN A 43 -17.34 -11.23 6.10
N GLU A 44 -17.28 -10.40 7.14
CA GLU A 44 -16.24 -9.39 7.30
C GLU A 44 -14.84 -10.03 7.22
N VAL A 45 -13.92 -9.36 6.52
CA VAL A 45 -12.53 -9.81 6.42
C VAL A 45 -11.73 -9.25 7.59
N ALA A 46 -11.16 -10.13 8.40
CA ALA A 46 -10.11 -9.76 9.35
C ALA A 46 -8.81 -9.51 8.58
N TYR A 47 -8.42 -8.23 8.46
CA TYR A 47 -7.18 -7.85 7.80
C TYR A 47 -5.98 -8.14 8.69
N HIS A 48 -4.98 -8.81 8.13
CA HIS A 48 -3.66 -8.92 8.73
C HIS A 48 -2.91 -7.58 8.60
N MET A 49 -3.21 -6.80 7.56
CA MET A 49 -2.57 -5.53 7.28
C MET A 49 -3.58 -4.55 6.66
N THR A 50 -3.81 -3.42 7.31
CA THR A 50 -4.52 -2.25 6.77
C THR A 50 -3.63 -1.45 5.82
N VAL A 51 -4.21 -0.51 5.05
CA VAL A 51 -3.41 0.39 4.19
C VAL A 51 -2.42 1.23 5.01
N ASP A 52 -2.82 1.66 6.21
CA ASP A 52 -1.95 2.40 7.13
C ASP A 52 -0.75 1.54 7.54
N SER A 53 -0.99 0.31 8.00
CA SER A 53 0.07 -0.62 8.40
C SER A 53 0.98 -1.04 7.22
N LEU A 54 0.43 -1.24 6.01
CA LEU A 54 1.25 -1.48 4.80
C LEU A 54 2.16 -0.29 4.49
N THR A 55 1.64 0.94 4.66
CA THR A 55 2.40 2.17 4.43
C THR A 55 3.56 2.27 5.42
N LEU A 56 3.28 2.05 6.72
CA LEU A 56 4.30 2.05 7.76
C LEU A 56 5.34 0.94 7.53
N PHE A 57 4.88 -0.29 7.28
CA PHE A 57 5.74 -1.44 6.95
C PHE A 57 6.64 -1.16 5.75
N THR A 58 6.11 -0.52 4.71
CA THR A 58 6.88 -0.15 3.52
C THR A 58 8.02 0.79 3.86
N ILE A 59 7.74 1.86 4.62
CA ILE A 59 8.76 2.83 5.03
C ILE A 59 9.78 2.18 5.96
N TYR A 60 9.32 1.35 6.90
CA TYR A 60 10.16 0.57 7.82
C TYR A 60 11.15 -0.32 7.06
N LYS A 61 10.63 -1.15 6.16
CA LYS A 61 11.44 -2.06 5.34
C LYS A 61 12.39 -1.35 4.42
N TYR A 62 12.02 -0.17 3.93
CA TYR A 62 12.96 0.67 3.19
C TYR A 62 14.13 1.16 4.07
N GLY A 63 14.02 1.19 5.40
CA GLY A 63 15.14 1.38 6.32
C GLY A 63 15.79 2.78 6.28
N GLY A 64 15.08 3.78 5.76
CA GLY A 64 15.58 5.15 5.60
C GLY A 64 14.52 6.08 4.98
N GLY A 65 14.92 7.30 4.64
CA GLY A 65 14.03 8.26 3.97
C GLY A 65 13.62 7.77 2.59
N ILE A 66 12.31 7.59 2.37
CA ILE A 66 11.76 7.12 1.09
C ILE A 66 11.04 8.25 0.36
N ASP A 67 11.36 8.46 -0.92
CA ASP A 67 10.62 9.40 -1.74
C ASP A 67 9.27 8.83 -2.17
N LYS A 68 8.32 9.71 -2.48
CA LYS A 68 6.94 9.34 -2.82
C LYS A 68 6.83 8.33 -3.98
N THR A 69 7.72 8.39 -4.97
CA THR A 69 7.70 7.44 -6.10
C THR A 69 8.08 6.06 -5.64
N ARG A 70 9.18 5.95 -4.88
CA ARG A 70 9.66 4.68 -4.33
C ARG A 70 8.67 4.10 -3.32
N LEU A 71 8.02 4.94 -2.54
CA LEU A 71 6.96 4.50 -1.62
C LEU A 71 5.83 3.80 -2.38
N PHE A 72 5.24 4.44 -3.40
CA PHE A 72 4.16 3.81 -4.14
C PHE A 72 4.58 2.53 -4.86
N VAL A 73 5.78 2.53 -5.46
CA VAL A 73 6.29 1.34 -6.15
C VAL A 73 6.54 0.21 -5.17
N LEU A 74 7.21 0.49 -4.05
CA LEU A 74 7.50 -0.55 -3.06
C LEU A 74 6.22 -1.08 -2.43
N SER A 75 5.30 -0.21 -2.00
CA SER A 75 4.00 -0.65 -1.45
C SER A 75 3.23 -1.50 -2.44
N PHE A 76 3.28 -1.19 -3.75
CA PHE A 76 2.67 -2.02 -4.78
C PHE A 76 3.29 -3.42 -4.85
N LEU A 77 4.63 -3.50 -4.91
CA LEU A 77 5.34 -4.78 -4.99
C LEU A 77 5.14 -5.64 -3.73
N LEU A 78 5.17 -5.00 -2.56
CA LEU A 78 4.91 -5.69 -1.29
C LEU A 78 3.45 -6.16 -1.21
N TYR A 79 2.50 -5.35 -1.65
CA TYR A 79 1.08 -5.76 -1.73
C TYR A 79 0.88 -6.93 -2.71
N ASP A 80 1.44 -6.87 -3.92
CA ASP A 80 1.30 -7.93 -4.92
C ASP A 80 1.85 -9.28 -4.42
N TYR A 81 2.96 -9.26 -3.68
CA TYR A 81 3.53 -10.46 -3.08
C TYR A 81 2.73 -10.93 -1.86
N LEU A 82 2.54 -10.07 -0.86
CA LEU A 82 1.99 -10.47 0.44
C LEU A 82 0.49 -10.78 0.38
N SER A 83 -0.28 -10.15 -0.51
CA SER A 83 -1.72 -10.42 -0.65
C SER A 83 -2.05 -11.85 -1.08
N ARG A 84 -1.05 -12.61 -1.56
CA ARG A 84 -1.18 -14.05 -1.88
C ARG A 84 -1.24 -14.94 -0.63
N TYR A 85 -0.78 -14.43 0.51
CA TYR A 85 -0.62 -15.19 1.75
C TYR A 85 -1.34 -14.54 2.95
N TYR A 86 -1.64 -13.24 2.87
CA TYR A 86 -2.24 -12.46 3.94
C TYR A 86 -3.45 -11.67 3.41
N ASN A 87 -4.48 -11.53 4.25
CA ASN A 87 -5.57 -10.60 3.97
C ASN A 87 -5.10 -9.16 4.17
N ILE A 88 -4.77 -8.48 3.07
CA ILE A 88 -4.34 -7.08 3.08
C ILE A 88 -5.45 -6.19 2.54
N GLN A 89 -5.76 -5.11 3.25
CA GLN A 89 -6.72 -4.11 2.82
C GLN A 89 -6.25 -3.51 1.49
N ASN A 90 -7.11 -3.52 0.47
CA ASN A 90 -6.76 -3.11 -0.88
C ASN A 90 -6.32 -1.63 -0.92
N PRO A 91 -5.05 -1.32 -1.25
CA PRO A 91 -4.56 0.06 -1.32
C PRO A 91 -5.03 0.80 -2.57
N ILE A 92 -5.60 0.12 -3.56
CA ILE A 92 -6.02 0.65 -4.86
C ILE A 92 -4.83 1.23 -5.62
N PHE A 93 -4.18 0.42 -6.46
CA PHE A 93 -3.09 0.89 -7.30
C PHE A 93 -3.57 1.19 -8.72
N SER A 94 -3.04 2.28 -9.28
CA SER A 94 -3.17 2.64 -10.68
C SER A 94 -1.79 2.71 -11.32
N ILE A 95 -1.66 2.14 -12.52
CA ILE A 95 -0.39 2.12 -13.26
C ILE A 95 -0.53 2.96 -14.53
N LYS A 96 0.28 4.02 -14.64
CA LYS A 96 0.32 4.95 -15.77
C LYS A 96 1.76 5.15 -16.24
N TRP A 97 2.19 4.34 -17.20
CA TRP A 97 3.58 4.26 -17.68
C TRP A 97 4.20 5.59 -18.13
N ASN A 98 3.37 6.52 -18.60
CA ASN A 98 3.81 7.81 -19.12
C ASN A 98 3.92 8.91 -18.04
N LYS A 99 3.64 8.61 -16.77
CA LYS A 99 3.64 9.58 -15.66
C LYS A 99 4.86 9.41 -14.75
N ARG A 100 5.28 10.47 -14.07
CA ARG A 100 6.39 10.43 -13.09
C ARG A 100 6.08 9.46 -11.96
N TYR A 101 4.90 9.59 -11.35
CA TYR A 101 4.31 8.58 -10.45
C TYR A 101 3.56 7.56 -11.30
N PHE A 102 4.32 6.63 -11.87
CA PHE A 102 3.75 5.63 -12.78
C PHE A 102 3.05 4.49 -12.04
N VAL A 103 3.36 4.28 -10.76
CA VAL A 103 2.52 3.55 -9.81
C VAL A 103 2.00 4.58 -8.82
N TYR A 104 0.69 4.57 -8.59
CA TYR A 104 0.04 5.53 -7.71
C TYR A 104 -1.11 4.87 -6.96
N SER A 105 -1.21 5.12 -5.65
CA SER A 105 -2.35 4.73 -4.83
C SER A 105 -2.98 5.97 -4.20
N PRO A 106 -4.25 6.30 -4.48
CA PRO A 106 -4.93 7.41 -3.82
C PRO A 106 -5.13 7.15 -2.32
N ARG A 107 -5.31 5.89 -1.89
CA ARG A 107 -5.47 5.55 -0.46
C ARG A 107 -4.18 5.82 0.30
N ILE A 108 -3.04 5.33 -0.19
CA ILE A 108 -1.75 5.60 0.46
C ILE A 108 -1.50 7.11 0.47
N ASP A 109 -1.75 7.80 -0.64
CA ASP A 109 -1.47 9.23 -0.74
C ASP A 109 -2.24 10.08 0.29
N SER A 110 -3.55 9.87 0.42
CA SER A 110 -4.37 10.61 1.39
C SER A 110 -4.00 10.28 2.83
N ARG A 111 -3.69 9.01 3.11
CA ARG A 111 -3.35 8.52 4.45
C ARG A 111 -2.02 9.05 4.96
N LEU A 112 -1.07 9.41 4.09
CA LEU A 112 0.22 9.99 4.50
C LEU A 112 0.07 11.25 5.37
N HIS A 113 -0.92 12.10 5.09
CA HIS A 113 -1.19 13.29 5.91
C HIS A 113 -1.69 12.92 7.30
N THR A 114 -2.65 12.00 7.38
CA THR A 114 -3.20 11.51 8.65
C THR A 114 -2.15 10.78 9.49
N LEU A 115 -1.31 9.95 8.88
CA LEU A 115 -0.19 9.29 9.56
C LEU A 115 0.87 10.28 10.05
N SER A 116 1.06 11.40 9.34
CA SER A 116 1.93 12.49 9.81
C SER A 116 1.31 13.22 11.00
N LYS A 117 0.00 13.53 10.96
CA LYS A 117 -0.73 14.14 12.09
C LYS A 117 -0.71 13.28 13.35
N LYS A 118 -0.81 11.96 13.19
CA LYS A 118 -0.69 10.97 14.28
C LYS A 118 0.74 10.83 14.82
N SER A 119 1.70 11.58 14.29
CA SER A 119 3.11 11.45 14.65
C SER A 119 3.59 10.00 14.50
N LEU A 120 3.33 9.39 13.34
CA LEU A 120 3.92 8.09 12.96
C LEU A 120 4.95 8.27 11.84
N ILE A 121 4.70 9.26 10.98
CA ILE A 121 5.55 9.60 9.84
C ILE A 121 6.06 11.04 9.98
N LEU A 122 7.33 11.25 9.65
CA LEU A 122 7.95 12.55 9.48
C LEU A 122 8.24 12.79 8.00
N LYS A 123 7.99 14.01 7.53
CA LYS A 123 8.33 14.44 6.16
C LYS A 123 9.45 15.46 6.21
N LYS A 124 10.61 15.14 5.64
CA LYS A 124 11.77 16.05 5.49
C LYS A 124 12.28 15.98 4.06
N GLU A 125 12.52 17.13 3.42
CA GLU A 125 13.13 17.20 2.07
C GLU A 125 12.45 16.30 1.01
N ARG A 126 11.11 16.18 1.05
CA ARG A 126 10.30 15.30 0.18
C ARG A 126 10.48 13.79 0.42
N LEU A 127 11.18 13.40 1.47
CA LEU A 127 11.32 12.04 1.95
C LEU A 127 10.42 11.79 3.16
N TYR A 128 9.91 10.57 3.27
CA TYR A 128 9.12 10.09 4.40
C TYR A 128 9.97 9.18 5.29
N TYR A 129 9.86 9.37 6.60
CA TYR A 129 10.58 8.63 7.63
C TYR A 129 9.60 8.18 8.70
N LEU A 130 9.89 7.07 9.37
CA LEU A 130 9.18 6.71 10.60
C LEU A 130 9.85 7.38 11.80
N ASN A 131 9.04 7.90 12.72
CA ASN A 131 9.51 8.21 14.06
C ASN A 131 9.49 6.95 14.95
N GLN A 132 9.77 7.10 16.24
CA GLN A 132 9.83 5.97 17.17
C GLN A 132 8.49 5.22 17.28
N LEU A 133 7.37 5.93 17.36
CA LEU A 133 6.03 5.32 17.42
C LEU A 133 5.72 4.56 16.13
N GLY A 134 5.94 5.18 14.97
CA GLY A 134 5.72 4.55 13.67
C GLY A 134 6.61 3.33 13.43
N ARG A 135 7.84 3.32 13.96
CA ARG A 135 8.72 2.14 13.93
C ARG A 135 8.16 1.00 14.78
N SER A 136 7.73 1.29 16.01
CA SER A 136 7.12 0.29 16.90
C SER A 136 5.88 -0.34 16.27
N GLU A 137 5.00 0.48 15.68
CA GLU A 137 3.82 -0.03 14.96
C GLU A 137 4.23 -0.91 13.76
N ALA A 138 5.23 -0.49 12.98
CA ALA A 138 5.69 -1.27 11.83
C ALA A 138 6.39 -2.58 12.23
N GLU A 139 7.12 -2.61 13.34
CA GLU A 139 7.78 -3.80 13.89
C GLU A 139 6.79 -4.83 14.42
N SER A 140 5.63 -4.40 14.90
CA SER A 140 4.56 -5.29 15.35
C SER A 140 3.93 -6.13 14.23
N ILE A 141 4.20 -5.78 12.97
CA ILE A 141 3.68 -6.47 11.79
C ILE A 141 4.48 -7.76 11.57
N ASN A 142 3.93 -8.85 12.07
CA ASN A 142 4.53 -10.18 11.95
C ASN A 142 4.15 -10.86 10.62
N ILE A 143 5.15 -11.12 9.79
CA ILE A 143 5.07 -12.00 8.62
C ILE A 143 6.02 -13.18 8.80
N ARG A 144 5.74 -14.30 8.12
CA ARG A 144 6.61 -15.49 8.16
C ARG A 144 8.03 -15.15 7.69
N GLU A 145 9.04 -15.80 8.25
CA GLU A 145 10.45 -15.56 7.92
C GLU A 145 10.75 -15.70 6.43
N LYS A 146 10.18 -16.71 5.76
CA LYS A 146 10.30 -16.89 4.30
C LYS A 146 9.77 -15.69 3.51
N ASP A 147 8.63 -15.13 3.94
CA ASP A 147 8.06 -13.94 3.32
C ASP A 147 8.91 -12.71 3.59
N ASN A 148 9.46 -12.62 4.81
CA ASN A 148 10.37 -11.56 5.21
C ASN A 148 11.62 -11.53 4.31
N ALA A 149 12.24 -12.68 4.06
CA ALA A 149 13.39 -12.79 3.16
C ALA A 149 13.04 -12.35 1.72
N LYS A 150 11.84 -12.67 1.23
CA LYS A 150 11.40 -12.23 -0.09
C LYS A 150 11.11 -10.73 -0.14
N VAL A 151 10.51 -10.17 0.92
CA VAL A 151 10.32 -8.72 1.10
C VAL A 151 11.67 -8.01 1.06
N ASP A 152 12.65 -8.48 1.82
CA ASP A 152 13.99 -7.88 1.89
C ASP A 152 14.72 -7.94 0.53
N SER A 153 14.51 -9.02 -0.24
CA SER A 153 14.99 -9.13 -1.62
C SER A 153 14.34 -8.07 -2.54
N ILE A 154 13.01 -7.89 -2.48
CA ILE A 154 12.29 -6.86 -3.25
C ILE A 154 12.83 -5.46 -2.90
N VAL A 155 13.00 -5.17 -1.61
CA VAL A 155 13.53 -3.89 -1.12
C VAL A 155 14.93 -3.64 -1.66
N THR A 156 15.82 -4.64 -1.56
CA THR A 156 17.21 -4.56 -2.00
C THR A 156 17.29 -4.29 -3.50
N ASN A 157 16.51 -5.03 -4.30
CA ASN A 157 16.42 -4.85 -5.73
C ASN A 157 15.94 -3.44 -6.08
N LEU A 158 14.87 -2.94 -5.44
CA LEU A 158 14.36 -1.60 -5.71
C LEU A 158 15.36 -0.50 -5.30
N LYS A 159 16.06 -0.65 -4.16
CA LYS A 159 17.10 0.30 -3.70
C LYS A 159 18.27 0.41 -4.67
N SER A 160 18.62 -0.68 -5.36
CA SER A 160 19.68 -0.69 -6.37
C SER A 160 19.38 0.22 -7.57
N LEU A 161 18.09 0.53 -7.82
CA LEU A 161 17.63 1.30 -8.96
C LEU A 161 17.66 2.81 -8.67
N LYS A 162 18.57 3.51 -9.34
CA LYS A 162 18.76 4.96 -9.16
C LYS A 162 17.78 5.79 -10.00
N LYS A 163 17.48 5.39 -11.24
CA LYS A 163 16.65 6.17 -12.17
C LYS A 163 15.22 5.64 -12.23
N VAL A 164 14.25 6.54 -12.39
CA VAL A 164 12.82 6.20 -12.54
C VAL A 164 12.58 5.29 -13.75
N LYS A 165 13.36 5.44 -14.84
CA LYS A 165 13.27 4.56 -16.01
C LYS A 165 13.55 3.09 -15.64
N ASP A 166 14.57 2.86 -14.82
CA ASP A 166 14.98 1.51 -14.42
C ASP A 166 13.92 0.89 -13.50
N ILE A 167 13.36 1.69 -12.58
CA ILE A 167 12.23 1.29 -11.73
C ILE A 167 11.01 0.90 -12.57
N ARG A 168 10.69 1.65 -13.63
CA ARG A 168 9.59 1.28 -14.56
C ARG A 168 9.85 -0.04 -15.25
N ILE A 169 11.07 -0.27 -15.75
CA ILE A 169 11.43 -1.53 -16.42
C ILE A 169 11.29 -2.69 -15.43
N PHE A 170 11.77 -2.51 -14.19
CA PHE A 170 11.65 -3.49 -13.13
C PHE A 170 10.18 -3.86 -12.85
N VAL A 171 9.30 -2.87 -12.64
CA VAL A 171 7.87 -3.14 -12.40
C VAL A 171 7.19 -3.79 -13.62
N ARG A 172 7.58 -3.43 -14.86
CA ARG A 172 7.07 -4.12 -16.06
C ARG A 172 7.47 -5.59 -16.08
N ARG A 173 8.73 -5.92 -15.79
CA ARG A 173 9.19 -7.32 -15.76
C ARG A 173 8.47 -8.12 -14.68
N HIS A 174 8.29 -7.52 -13.51
CA HIS A 174 7.53 -8.11 -12.42
C HIS A 174 6.11 -8.47 -12.83
N LEU A 175 5.38 -7.53 -13.44
CA LEU A 175 4.01 -7.76 -13.93
C LEU A 175 3.91 -8.79 -15.06
N LEU A 176 4.95 -8.92 -15.87
CA LEU A 176 5.00 -9.90 -16.97
C LEU A 176 5.45 -11.30 -16.51
N GLY A 177 5.80 -11.48 -15.23
CA GLY A 177 6.36 -12.74 -14.72
C GLY A 177 7.78 -13.04 -15.20
N ASN A 178 8.48 -12.03 -15.73
CA ASN A 178 9.82 -12.16 -16.31
C ASN A 178 10.95 -11.88 -15.29
N ASP A 179 10.71 -12.15 -14.00
CA ASP A 179 11.70 -11.99 -12.91
C ASP A 179 12.69 -13.18 -12.84
N LYS A 180 13.07 -13.75 -14.00
CA LYS A 180 14.13 -14.75 -14.14
C LYS A 180 15.45 -14.10 -14.56
#